data_AF-A0A336N2W7-F1
#
_entry.id   AF-A0A336N2W7-F1
#
_cell.length_a   1.000
_cell.length_b   1.000
_cell.length_c   1.000
_cell.angle_alpha   90.00
_cell.angle_beta   90.00
_cell.angle_gamma   90.00
#
_symmetry.space_group_name_H-M   'P 1'
#
loop_
_entity.id
_entity.type
_entity.pdbx_description
1 polymer ?
#
loop_
_entity_poly.entity_id
_entity_poly.type
_entity_poly.pdbx_seq_one_letter_code
_entity_poly.pdbx_strand_id
1 'polypeptide(L)'
;MEAYYQTNLSINDYFFDEILVNIFTYFNGGQLRICREICSKWNDLLKAEKFKAQWQCLYITHHIGLNDIIYLMNSDWKFKKLVFRDMMWKSFPESVMNDFLNFLTKTVEEIEIDLDDFNNLLQFFPSLQILRIKLNL
;
A
#
# COMPACT_ATOMS: atom_id res chain seq x y z
N MET A 1 15.98 -40.07 -25.70
CA MET A 1 16.34 -38.65 -25.72
C MET A 1 15.05 -37.91 -25.45
N GLU A 2 14.74 -37.68 -24.17
CA GLU A 2 13.49 -37.03 -23.77
C GLU A 2 13.61 -35.53 -23.99
N ALA A 3 12.74 -34.99 -24.84
CA ALA A 3 12.62 -33.56 -25.03
C ALA A 3 12.03 -32.95 -23.74
N TYR A 4 12.87 -32.30 -22.95
CA TYR A 4 12.43 -31.41 -21.87
C TYR A 4 11.71 -30.22 -22.50
N TYR A 5 10.39 -30.30 -22.65
CA TYR A 5 9.57 -29.12 -22.91
C TYR A 5 9.47 -28.34 -21.60
N GLN A 6 10.37 -27.38 -21.38
CA GLN A 6 10.11 -26.29 -20.44
C GLN A 6 9.02 -25.41 -21.04
N THR A 7 7.77 -25.73 -20.72
CA THR A 7 6.65 -24.84 -20.99
C THR A 7 6.67 -23.73 -19.94
N ASN A 8 7.45 -22.67 -20.18
CA ASN A 8 7.33 -21.41 -19.44
C ASN A 8 6.00 -20.75 -19.82
N LEU A 9 4.90 -21.34 -19.33
CA LEU A 9 3.55 -20.88 -19.56
C LEU A 9 3.22 -19.85 -18.49
N SER A 10 3.04 -18.60 -18.90
CA SER A 10 2.65 -17.54 -17.99
C SER A 10 1.12 -17.50 -17.88
N ILE A 11 0.60 -17.23 -16.69
CA ILE A 11 -0.83 -16.91 -16.51
C ILE A 11 -1.28 -15.75 -17.41
N ASN A 12 -0.34 -14.88 -17.79
CA ASN A 12 -0.54 -13.77 -18.73
C ASN A 12 -0.99 -14.19 -20.12
N ASP A 13 -0.66 -15.42 -20.51
CA ASP A 13 -0.93 -15.98 -21.84
C ASP A 13 -2.31 -16.65 -21.91
N TYR A 14 -2.92 -16.93 -20.75
CA TYR A 14 -4.21 -17.64 -20.65
C TYR A 14 -5.37 -16.77 -20.20
N PHE A 15 -5.11 -15.78 -19.33
CA PHE A 15 -6.16 -14.92 -18.84
C PHE A 15 -6.34 -13.68 -19.70
N PHE A 16 -7.59 -13.42 -20.06
CA PHE A 16 -8.01 -12.11 -20.55
C PHE A 16 -7.69 -11.05 -19.52
N ASP A 17 -7.29 -9.88 -20.00
CA ASP A 17 -6.92 -8.74 -19.18
C ASP A 17 -8.03 -8.38 -18.19
N GLU A 18 -9.30 -8.51 -18.60
CA GLU A 18 -10.48 -8.29 -17.76
C GLU A 18 -10.52 -9.20 -16.52
N ILE A 19 -10.10 -10.46 -16.65
CA ILE A 19 -10.05 -11.41 -15.54
C ILE A 19 -8.93 -11.03 -14.57
N LEU A 20 -7.73 -10.74 -15.07
CA LEU A 20 -6.60 -10.28 -14.24
C LEU A 20 -6.96 -9.01 -13.48
N VAL A 21 -7.60 -8.09 -14.18
CA VAL A 21 -8.09 -6.84 -13.63
C VAL A 21 -9.15 -7.08 -12.55
N ASN A 22 -10.08 -8.02 -12.73
CA ASN A 22 -11.04 -8.38 -11.69
C ASN A 22 -10.35 -9.01 -10.48
N ILE A 23 -9.34 -9.87 -10.67
CA ILE A 23 -8.53 -10.41 -9.58
C ILE A 23 -7.87 -9.28 -8.78
N PHE A 24 -7.27 -8.30 -9.46
CA PHE A 24 -6.65 -7.16 -8.79
C PHE A 24 -7.61 -6.32 -7.94
N THR A 25 -8.92 -6.32 -8.23
CA THR A 25 -9.88 -5.59 -7.37
C THR A 25 -10.00 -6.14 -5.95
N TYR A 26 -9.57 -7.39 -5.72
CA TYR A 26 -9.54 -8.01 -4.39
C TYR A 26 -8.27 -7.69 -3.60
N PHE A 27 -7.29 -7.01 -4.21
CA PHE A 27 -6.01 -6.70 -3.57
C PHE A 27 -6.01 -5.29 -2.97
N ASN A 28 -5.32 -5.14 -1.84
CA ASN A 28 -5.09 -3.83 -1.24
C ASN A 28 -3.95 -3.09 -1.95
N GLY A 29 -3.78 -1.79 -1.64
CA GLY A 29 -2.78 -0.94 -2.29
C GLY A 29 -1.33 -1.43 -2.12
N GLY A 30 -1.00 -2.14 -1.03
CA GLY A 30 0.33 -2.74 -0.84
C GLY A 30 0.55 -3.94 -1.76
N GLN A 31 -0.42 -4.86 -1.81
CA GLN A 31 -0.37 -6.02 -2.70
C GLN A 31 -0.33 -5.62 -4.18
N LEU A 32 -1.14 -4.63 -4.57
CA LEU A 32 -1.16 -4.12 -5.93
C LEU A 32 0.19 -3.51 -6.34
N ARG A 33 0.95 -2.93 -5.41
CA ARG A 33 2.29 -2.41 -5.69
C ARG A 33 3.25 -3.54 -6.07
N ILE A 34 3.26 -4.63 -5.30
CA ILE A 34 4.05 -5.82 -5.62
C ILE A 34 3.68 -6.33 -7.03
N CYS A 35 2.38 -6.37 -7.36
CA CYS A 35 1.93 -6.81 -8.68
C CYS A 35 2.49 -5.98 -9.84
N ARG A 36 2.75 -4.68 -9.66
CA ARG A 36 3.30 -3.81 -10.72
C ARG A 36 4.77 -4.10 -11.04
N GLU A 37 5.50 -4.70 -10.11
CA GLU A 37 6.91 -5.00 -10.29
C GLU A 37 7.13 -6.37 -10.96
N ILE A 38 6.07 -7.20 -11.05
CA ILE A 38 6.15 -8.56 -11.60
C ILE A 38 6.38 -8.55 -13.12
N CYS A 39 5.58 -7.77 -13.87
CA CYS A 39 5.75 -7.65 -15.32
C CYS A 39 5.10 -6.36 -15.87
N SER A 40 5.53 -5.95 -17.07
CA SER A 40 5.02 -4.76 -17.75
C SER A 40 3.50 -4.80 -17.97
N LYS A 41 2.96 -5.96 -18.37
CA LYS A 41 1.52 -6.16 -18.58
C LYS A 41 0.72 -5.82 -17.31
N TRP A 42 1.14 -6.33 -16.15
CA TRP A 42 0.44 -6.07 -14.90
C TRP A 42 0.57 -4.61 -14.49
N ASN A 43 1.76 -4.03 -14.66
CA ASN A 43 1.96 -2.60 -14.42
C ASN A 43 1.00 -1.73 -15.26
N ASP A 44 0.81 -2.06 -16.53
CA ASP A 44 -0.07 -1.30 -17.43
C ASP A 44 -1.56 -1.44 -17.06
N LEU A 45 -2.02 -2.66 -16.76
CA LEU A 45 -3.39 -2.90 -16.28
C LEU A 45 -3.68 -2.15 -14.97
N LEU A 46 -2.68 -2.04 -14.11
CA LEU A 46 -2.76 -1.42 -12.80
C LEU A 46 -2.67 0.11 -12.84
N LYS A 47 -2.27 0.73 -13.96
CA LYS A 47 -2.36 2.19 -14.17
C LYS A 47 -3.80 2.68 -14.38
N ALA A 48 -4.77 1.79 -14.56
CA ALA A 48 -6.15 2.18 -14.78
C ALA A 48 -6.72 3.00 -13.62
N GLU A 49 -7.53 4.02 -13.94
CA GLU A 49 -8.09 4.97 -12.97
C GLU A 49 -8.86 4.30 -11.83
N LYS A 50 -9.48 3.13 -12.10
CA LYS A 50 -10.23 2.38 -11.08
C LYS A 50 -9.40 1.85 -9.91
N PHE A 51 -8.08 1.76 -10.07
CA PHE A 51 -7.16 1.37 -9.00
C PHE A 51 -6.54 2.57 -8.27
N LYS A 52 -6.85 3.80 -8.70
CA LYS A 52 -6.27 5.04 -8.16
C LYS A 52 -6.50 5.21 -6.67
N ALA A 53 -7.70 4.87 -6.19
CA ALA A 53 -8.00 4.92 -4.77
C ALA A 53 -7.07 3.99 -3.97
N GLN A 54 -6.77 2.80 -4.50
CA GLN A 54 -5.87 1.84 -3.89
C GLN A 54 -4.42 2.34 -3.94
N TRP A 55 -4.00 3.06 -4.99
CA TRP A 55 -2.66 3.69 -5.07
C TRP A 55 -2.47 4.78 -4.03
N GLN A 56 -3.50 5.58 -3.83
CA GLN A 56 -3.48 6.67 -2.87
C GLN A 56 -3.70 6.18 -1.43
N CYS A 57 -3.94 4.87 -1.23
CA CYS A 57 -4.16 4.28 0.08
C CYS A 57 -2.93 3.49 0.54
N LEU A 58 -2.24 4.00 1.56
CA LEU A 58 -1.17 3.28 2.25
C LEU A 58 -1.74 2.44 3.38
N TYR A 59 -1.54 1.12 3.28
CA TYR A 59 -1.87 0.17 4.33
C TYR A 59 -0.62 -0.14 5.13
N ILE A 60 -0.58 0.37 6.36
CA ILE A 60 0.45 0.04 7.34
C ILE A 60 -0.14 -1.06 8.22
N THR A 61 0.30 -2.28 7.97
CA THR A 61 -0.05 -3.49 8.74
C THR A 61 1.23 -4.08 9.34
N HIS A 62 1.10 -5.09 10.20
CA HIS A 62 2.17 -5.80 10.93
C HIS A 62 3.36 -6.33 10.09
N HIS A 63 3.33 -6.17 8.76
CA HIS A 63 4.36 -6.64 7.84
C HIS A 63 5.28 -5.54 7.26
N ILE A 64 5.12 -4.25 7.60
CA ILE A 64 6.03 -3.22 7.09
C ILE A 64 7.36 -3.24 7.87
N GLY A 65 8.49 -3.33 7.17
CA GLY A 65 9.83 -3.25 7.74
C GLY A 65 10.52 -1.89 7.50
N LEU A 66 11.72 -1.73 8.06
CA LEU A 66 12.50 -0.48 7.93
C LEU A 66 12.84 -0.18 6.46
N ASN A 67 13.19 -1.21 5.69
CA ASN A 67 13.52 -1.06 4.27
C ASN A 67 12.31 -0.58 3.46
N ASP A 68 11.10 -1.04 3.80
CA ASP A 68 9.88 -0.60 3.15
C ASP A 68 9.60 0.88 3.45
N ILE A 69 9.80 1.31 4.70
CA ILE A 69 9.67 2.73 5.10
C ILE A 69 10.64 3.60 4.29
N ILE A 70 11.91 3.20 4.23
CA ILE A 70 12.94 3.93 3.48
C ILE A 70 12.59 4.00 1.99
N TYR A 71 12.12 2.89 1.41
CA TYR A 71 11.70 2.84 0.02
C TYR A 71 10.52 3.80 -0.25
N LEU A 72 9.50 3.78 0.62
CA LEU A 72 8.33 4.67 0.50
C LEU A 72 8.74 6.15 0.58
N MET A 73 9.58 6.51 1.54
CA MET A 73 10.04 7.90 1.73
C MET A 73 10.85 8.44 0.54
N ASN A 74 11.55 7.56 -0.18
CA ASN A 74 12.33 7.91 -1.37
C ASN A 74 11.54 7.83 -2.68
N SER A 75 10.26 7.43 -2.62
CA SER A 75 9.40 7.33 -3.81
C SER A 75 8.70 8.65 -4.12
N ASP A 76 8.29 8.84 -5.38
CA ASP A 76 7.42 9.97 -5.79
C ASP A 76 5.94 9.76 -5.42
N TRP A 77 5.64 8.80 -4.54
CA TRP A 77 4.28 8.40 -4.25
C TRP A 77 3.57 9.38 -3.32
N LYS A 78 2.30 9.62 -3.63
CA LYS A 78 1.43 10.52 -2.87
C LYS A 78 0.26 9.71 -2.33
N PHE A 79 0.17 9.63 -1.00
CA PHE A 79 -0.89 8.92 -0.30
C PHE A 79 -1.93 9.90 0.20
N LYS A 80 -3.19 9.73 -0.18
CA LYS A 80 -4.33 10.49 0.36
C LYS A 80 -4.99 9.80 1.53
N LYS A 81 -4.94 8.47 1.58
CA LYS A 81 -5.49 7.67 2.65
C LYS A 81 -4.40 6.86 3.34
N LEU A 82 -4.45 6.83 4.66
CA LEU A 82 -3.58 6.04 5.51
C LEU A 82 -4.42 5.11 6.37
N VAL A 83 -4.09 3.82 6.36
CA VAL A 83 -4.74 2.82 7.20
C VAL A 83 -3.68 2.25 8.12
N PHE A 84 -3.80 2.54 9.41
CA PHE A 84 -2.98 1.93 10.45
C PHE A 84 -3.74 0.77 11.08
N ARG A 85 -3.09 -0.38 11.14
CA ARG A 85 -3.52 -1.50 11.98
C ARG A 85 -2.34 -1.88 12.86
N ASP A 86 -2.61 -2.09 14.14
CA ASP A 86 -1.64 -2.43 15.18
C ASP A 86 -0.63 -1.31 15.54
N MET A 87 0.12 -1.53 16.64
CA MET A 87 1.07 -0.58 17.23
C MET A 87 2.41 -0.45 16.47
N MET A 88 2.39 -0.46 15.13
CA MET A 88 3.61 -0.53 14.30
C MET A 88 4.62 0.59 14.55
N TRP A 89 4.18 1.78 14.96
CA TRP A 89 5.08 2.89 15.32
C TRP A 89 5.96 2.59 16.53
N LYS A 90 5.59 1.63 17.40
CA LYS A 90 6.41 1.23 18.55
C LYS A 90 7.59 0.33 18.16
N SER A 91 7.56 -0.24 16.94
CA SER A 91 8.58 -1.16 16.44
C SER A 91 9.77 -0.46 15.77
N PHE A 92 9.71 0.86 15.60
CA PHE A 92 10.75 1.65 14.92
C PHE A 92 11.30 2.76 15.82
N PRO A 93 12.55 3.20 15.61
CA PRO A 93 13.09 4.36 16.30
C PRO A 93 12.24 5.61 16.07
N GLU A 94 12.09 6.44 17.11
CA GLU A 94 11.25 7.65 17.07
C GLU A 94 11.64 8.60 15.94
N SER A 95 12.95 8.78 15.69
CA SER A 95 13.43 9.61 14.59
C SER A 95 12.94 9.14 13.22
N VAL A 96 12.99 7.82 12.96
CA VAL A 96 12.53 7.21 11.71
C VAL A 96 11.02 7.42 11.55
N MET A 97 10.27 7.23 12.63
CA MET A 97 8.81 7.43 12.59
C MET A 97 8.44 8.89 12.36
N ASN A 98 9.14 9.83 12.98
CA ASN A 98 8.91 11.26 12.77
C ASN A 98 9.17 11.66 11.31
N ASP A 99 10.27 11.19 10.71
CA ASP A 99 10.56 11.45 9.31
C ASP A 99 9.52 10.82 8.37
N PHE A 100 9.10 9.59 8.68
CA PHE A 100 8.07 8.90 7.90
C PHE A 100 6.71 9.60 7.99
N LEU A 101 6.30 10.02 9.19
CA LEU A 101 5.09 10.82 9.38
C LEU A 101 5.21 12.15 8.64
N ASN A 102 6.32 12.88 8.76
CA ASN A 102 6.57 14.12 7.99
C ASN A 102 6.49 13.93 6.47
N PHE A 103 6.87 12.77 5.96
CA PHE A 103 6.66 12.40 4.56
C PHE A 103 5.16 12.25 4.22
N LEU A 104 4.40 11.51 5.03
CA LEU A 104 2.98 11.22 4.78
C LEU A 104 2.07 12.45 4.92
N THR A 105 2.38 13.34 5.84
CA THR A 105 1.52 14.46 6.25
C THR A 105 1.31 15.52 5.18
N LYS A 106 2.17 15.52 4.16
CA LYS A 106 2.06 16.43 3.00
C LYS A 106 0.88 16.10 2.09
N THR A 107 0.38 14.86 2.10
CA THR A 107 -0.63 14.40 1.13
C THR A 107 -1.80 13.64 1.75
N VAL A 108 -1.65 13.12 2.98
CA VAL A 108 -2.70 12.33 3.64
C VAL A 108 -3.83 13.24 4.13
N GLU A 109 -5.04 12.94 3.68
CA GLU A 109 -6.29 13.65 3.97
C GLU A 109 -7.28 12.74 4.73
N GLU A 110 -7.13 11.41 4.66
CA GLU A 110 -7.94 10.42 5.37
C GLU A 110 -7.07 9.47 6.20
N ILE A 111 -7.42 9.25 7.46
CA ILE A 111 -6.81 8.24 8.34
C ILE A 111 -7.88 7.26 8.82
N GLU A 112 -7.58 5.96 8.72
CA GLU A 112 -8.31 4.87 9.34
C GLU A 112 -7.40 4.17 10.36
N ILE A 113 -7.82 4.10 11.62
CA ILE A 113 -7.01 3.63 12.76
C ILE A 113 -7.85 2.83 13.77
N ASP A 114 -7.16 2.00 14.56
CA ASP A 114 -7.69 1.38 15.78
C ASP A 114 -7.44 2.28 17.01
N LEU A 115 -8.30 2.17 18.04
CA LEU A 115 -8.52 3.17 19.10
C LEU A 115 -7.31 3.48 20.01
N ASP A 116 -6.33 2.59 20.12
CA ASP A 116 -5.42 2.57 21.27
C ASP A 116 -4.26 3.59 21.23
N ASP A 117 -4.00 4.27 20.11
CA ASP A 117 -2.75 5.06 19.95
C ASP A 117 -2.95 6.38 19.15
N PHE A 118 -4.17 6.92 19.14
CA PHE A 118 -4.55 7.95 18.18
C PHE A 118 -4.13 9.39 18.52
N ASN A 119 -4.17 9.78 19.79
CA ASN A 119 -4.07 11.20 20.16
C ASN A 119 -2.72 11.84 19.80
N ASN A 120 -1.64 11.05 19.81
CA ASN A 120 -0.30 11.52 19.47
C ASN A 120 -0.04 11.58 17.95
N LEU A 121 -0.86 10.92 17.13
CA LEU A 121 -0.68 10.90 15.67
C LEU A 121 -1.29 12.11 14.99
N LEU A 122 -2.40 12.62 15.52
CA LEU A 122 -3.12 13.75 14.92
C LEU A 122 -2.29 15.01 14.75
N GLN A 123 -1.37 15.29 15.69
CA GLN A 123 -0.51 16.47 15.63
C GLN A 123 0.36 16.51 14.37
N PHE A 124 0.63 15.34 13.77
CA PHE A 124 1.46 15.26 12.59
C PHE A 124 0.68 15.62 11.32
N PHE A 125 -0.64 15.42 11.25
CA PHE A 125 -1.45 15.52 10.03
C PHE A 125 -2.33 16.79 9.99
N PRO A 126 -1.77 17.98 9.70
CA PRO A 126 -2.54 19.23 9.67
C PRO A 126 -3.57 19.27 8.53
N SER A 127 -3.37 18.48 7.47
CA SER A 127 -4.25 18.39 6.30
C SER A 127 -5.36 17.33 6.46
N LEU A 128 -5.48 16.70 7.63
CA LEU A 128 -6.45 15.64 7.87
C LEU A 128 -7.88 16.18 7.79
N GLN A 129 -8.69 15.58 6.93
CA GLN A 129 -10.10 15.93 6.74
C GLN A 129 -11.03 14.85 7.29
N ILE A 130 -10.62 13.58 7.17
CA ILE A 130 -11.44 12.43 7.54
C ILE A 130 -10.66 11.55 8.51
N LEU A 131 -11.28 11.28 9.65
CA LEU A 131 -10.84 10.28 10.59
C LEU A 131 -11.89 9.17 10.69
N ARG A 132 -11.45 7.92 10.52
CA ARG A 132 -12.25 6.73 10.76
C ARG A 132 -11.63 5.91 11.88
N ILE A 133 -12.38 5.74 12.97
CA ILE A 133 -11.98 4.90 14.08
C ILE A 133 -12.68 3.55 13.92
N LYS A 134 -11.92 2.46 13.84
CA LYS A 134 -12.47 1.12 13.90
C LYS A 134 -12.59 0.67 15.35
N LEU A 135 -13.80 0.33 15.74
CA LEU A 135 -14.10 -0.34 17.00
C LEU A 135 -13.98 -1.85 16.74
N ASN A 136 -12.97 -2.49 17.33
CA ASN A 136 -12.93 -3.94 17.42
C ASN A 136 -13.98 -4.35 18.47
N LEU A 137 -15.20 -4.63 18.01
CA LEU A 137 -16.28 -5.25 18.80
C LEU A 137 -16.16 -6.77 18.79
#